data_AF-A0A409WLA8-F1
#
_entry.id   AF-A0A409WLA8-F1
#
_cell.length_a   1.000
_cell.length_b   1.000
_cell.length_c   1.000
_cell.angle_alpha   90.00
_cell.angle_beta   90.00
_cell.angle_gamma   90.00
#
_symmetry.space_group_name_H-M   'P 1'
#
loop_
_entity.id
_entity.type
_entity.pdbx_description
1 polymer ?
#
loop_
_entity_poly.entity_id
_entity_poly.type
_entity_poly.pdbx_seq_one_letter_code
_entity_poly.pdbx_strand_id
1 'polypeptide(L)'
;MTGTTLPRNRLSLFDKLKIVAVLIPAPTLTVASTAVVVSWALIQSFFTEDGRSKSWKRVLLDGATVWIVSHVNRRQVRGVFGDTRGAYMDFVKAKGLAPVVEELGHDSRLFWLGPRKAERVILYLHGTAVKLFTENILLTGIE
;
A
#
# COMPACT_ATOMS: atom_id res chain seq x y z
N MET A 1 16.19 -2.33 20.09
CA MET A 1 16.57 -3.13 18.90
C MET A 1 16.30 -2.31 17.65
N THR A 2 17.37 -1.86 16.99
CA THR A 2 17.34 -0.99 15.82
C THR A 2 16.62 -1.69 14.67
N GLY A 3 15.67 -1.01 14.03
CA GLY A 3 14.95 -1.52 12.87
C GLY A 3 15.90 -1.66 11.68
N THR A 4 16.63 -2.77 11.61
CA THR A 4 17.51 -3.06 10.48
C THR A 4 16.64 -3.29 9.26
N THR A 5 16.63 -2.34 8.33
CA THR A 5 16.05 -2.54 7.01
C THR A 5 16.70 -3.76 6.40
N LEU A 6 15.89 -4.77 6.05
CA LEU A 6 16.41 -5.99 5.45
C LEU A 6 17.25 -5.62 4.21
N PRO A 7 18.39 -6.30 3.95
CA PRO A 7 19.26 -5.98 2.81
C PRO A 7 18.49 -5.91 1.48
N ARG A 8 17.48 -6.77 1.31
CA ARG A 8 16.56 -6.79 0.15
C ARG A 8 15.71 -5.53 -0.04
N ASN A 9 15.54 -4.71 1.00
CA ASN A 9 14.73 -3.48 0.98
C ASN A 9 15.58 -2.22 0.78
N ARG A 10 16.90 -2.32 0.62
CA ARG A 10 17.73 -1.15 0.30
C ARG A 10 17.50 -0.75 -1.15
N LEU A 11 17.14 0.52 -1.35
CA LEU A 11 16.97 1.11 -2.68
C LEU A 11 18.32 1.58 -3.20
N SER A 12 18.64 1.21 -4.45
CA SER A 12 19.80 1.77 -5.14
C SER A 12 19.56 3.25 -5.47
N LEU A 13 20.64 4.00 -5.75
CA LEU A 13 20.51 5.39 -6.21
C LEU A 13 19.68 5.48 -7.50
N PHE A 14 19.82 4.50 -8.40
CA PHE A 14 19.00 4.39 -9.61
C PHE A 14 17.51 4.16 -9.29
N ASP A 15 17.20 3.31 -8.31
CA ASP A 15 15.80 3.09 -7.90
C ASP A 15 15.18 4.36 -7.34
N LYS A 16 15.95 5.15 -6.58
CA LYS A 16 15.50 6.45 -6.04
C LYS A 16 15.28 7.46 -7.15
N LEU A 17 16.20 7.57 -8.12
CA LEU A 17 16.05 8.44 -9.29
C LEU A 17 14.84 8.04 -10.14
N LYS A 18 14.61 6.73 -10.33
CA LYS A 18 13.44 6.23 -11.05
C LYS A 18 12.13 6.56 -10.32
N ILE A 19 12.09 6.44 -8.99
CA ILE A 19 10.93 6.87 -8.18
C ILE A 19 10.66 8.36 -8.41
N VAL A 20 11.70 9.19 -8.34
CA VAL A 20 11.57 10.64 -8.54
C VAL A 20 11.08 10.95 -9.95
N ALA A 21 11.57 10.25 -10.98
CA ALA A 21 11.12 10.43 -12.37
C ALA A 21 9.67 9.96 -12.63
N VAL A 22 9.15 9.03 -11.81
CA VAL A 22 7.75 8.57 -11.88
C VAL A 22 6.82 9.46 -11.05
N LEU A 23 7.26 9.95 -9.89
CA LEU A 23 6.47 10.79 -8.98
C LEU A 23 6.49 12.27 -9.35
N ILE A 24 7.62 12.78 -9.83
CA ILE A 24 7.73 14.15 -10.35
C ILE A 24 7.49 14.05 -11.85
N PRO A 25 6.45 14.72 -12.40
CA PRO A 25 6.25 14.79 -13.84
C PRO A 25 7.38 15.62 -14.46
N ALA A 26 8.52 14.97 -14.73
CA ALA A 26 9.55 15.54 -15.57
C ALA A 26 9.06 15.51 -17.03
N PRO A 27 9.19 16.60 -17.79
CA PRO A 27 8.28 16.89 -18.90
C PRO A 27 8.46 16.08 -20.19
N THR A 28 9.40 15.14 -20.29
CA THR A 28 9.88 14.75 -21.63
C THR A 28 9.39 13.41 -22.16
N LEU A 29 9.03 12.43 -21.33
CA LEU A 29 8.59 11.09 -21.81
C LEU A 29 7.51 10.41 -20.96
N THR A 30 7.57 10.54 -19.63
CA THR A 30 6.59 9.91 -18.73
C THR A 30 5.22 10.60 -18.82
N VAL A 31 5.20 11.93 -18.83
CA VAL A 31 3.96 12.74 -18.92
C VAL A 31 3.15 12.42 -20.17
N ALA A 32 3.80 12.23 -21.32
CA ALA A 32 3.11 11.86 -22.55
C ALA A 32 2.41 10.49 -22.42
N SER A 33 3.10 9.49 -21.85
CA SER A 33 2.52 8.16 -21.63
C SER A 33 1.38 8.18 -20.58
N THR A 34 1.51 8.95 -19.50
CA THR A 34 0.46 9.10 -18.49
C THR A 34 -0.74 9.84 -19.07
N ALA A 35 -0.53 10.89 -19.87
CA ALA A 35 -1.59 11.61 -20.56
C ALA A 35 -2.36 10.67 -21.50
N VAL A 36 -1.68 9.83 -22.28
CA VAL A 36 -2.33 8.83 -23.15
C VAL A 36 -3.16 7.84 -22.34
N VAL A 37 -2.62 7.28 -21.26
CA VAL A 37 -3.35 6.30 -20.41
C VAL A 37 -4.56 6.94 -19.73
N VAL A 38 -4.40 8.16 -19.22
CA VAL A 38 -5.46 8.88 -18.52
C VAL A 38 -6.54 9.37 -19.49
N SER A 39 -6.15 9.87 -20.67
CA SER A 39 -7.09 10.21 -21.74
C SER A 39 -7.86 8.98 -22.23
N TRP A 40 -7.19 7.83 -22.37
CA TRP A 40 -7.84 6.58 -22.74
C TRP A 40 -8.85 6.12 -21.68
N ALA A 41 -8.47 6.16 -20.40
CA ALA A 41 -9.38 5.85 -19.29
C ALA A 41 -10.60 6.79 -19.26
N LEU A 42 -10.39 8.08 -19.57
CA LEU A 42 -11.47 9.06 -19.63
C LEU A 42 -12.41 8.79 -20.81
N ILE A 43 -11.89 8.43 -21.98
CA ILE A 43 -12.71 7.99 -23.12
C ILE A 43 -13.52 6.74 -22.76
N GLN A 44 -12.87 5.73 -22.19
CA GLN A 44 -13.54 4.48 -21.79
C GLN A 44 -14.60 4.69 -20.70
N SER A 45 -14.47 5.71 -19.84
CA SER A 45 -15.46 5.99 -18.81
C SER A 45 -16.84 6.33 -19.35
N PHE A 46 -16.95 6.86 -20.58
CA PHE A 46 -18.24 7.12 -21.22
C PHE A 46 -18.94 5.84 -21.74
N PHE A 47 -18.19 4.77 -21.96
CA PHE A 47 -18.70 3.52 -22.53
C PHE A 47 -18.85 2.39 -21.50
N THR A 48 -18.43 2.61 -20.25
CA THR A 48 -18.50 1.62 -19.17
C THR A 48 -19.49 2.06 -18.08
N GLU A 49 -20.26 1.13 -17.54
CA GLU A 49 -21.22 1.43 -16.45
C GLU A 49 -20.49 1.97 -15.20
N ASP A 50 -19.37 1.35 -14.84
CA ASP A 50 -18.54 1.78 -13.71
C ASP A 50 -17.98 3.20 -13.92
N GLY A 51 -17.54 3.52 -15.15
CA GLY A 51 -17.03 4.84 -15.50
C GLY A 51 -18.07 5.95 -15.45
N ARG A 52 -19.30 5.68 -15.92
CA ARG A 52 -20.41 6.65 -15.90
C ARG A 52 -20.86 7.03 -14.49
N SER A 53 -20.68 6.13 -13.53
CA SER A 53 -21.03 6.38 -12.13
C SER A 53 -20.01 7.25 -11.38
N LYS A 54 -18.81 7.43 -11.96
CA LYS A 54 -17.68 8.13 -11.32
C LYS A 54 -17.55 9.55 -11.86
N SER A 55 -17.09 10.46 -11.00
CA SER A 55 -16.71 11.80 -11.45
C SER A 55 -15.47 11.72 -12.35
N TRP A 56 -15.40 12.56 -13.37
CA TRP A 56 -14.21 12.74 -14.23
C TRP A 56 -12.90 12.86 -13.43
N LYS A 57 -12.89 13.63 -12.34
CA LYS A 57 -11.73 13.75 -11.42
C LYS A 57 -11.32 12.39 -10.84
N ARG A 58 -12.27 11.53 -10.49
CA ARG A 58 -12.02 10.19 -9.97
C ARG A 58 -11.46 9.28 -11.06
N VAL A 59 -11.98 9.35 -12.29
CA VAL A 59 -11.44 8.59 -13.42
C VAL A 59 -9.99 8.99 -13.73
N LEU A 60 -9.69 10.30 -13.71
CA LEU A 60 -8.33 10.80 -13.87
C LEU A 60 -7.40 10.29 -12.77
N LEU A 61 -7.85 10.35 -11.51
CA LEU A 61 -7.07 9.92 -10.36
C LEU A 61 -6.82 8.41 -10.37
N ASP A 62 -7.84 7.60 -10.67
CA ASP A 62 -7.73 6.15 -10.76
C ASP A 62 -6.75 5.76 -11.88
N GLY A 63 -6.87 6.38 -13.06
CA GLY A 63 -5.95 6.15 -14.19
C GLY A 63 -4.50 6.51 -13.86
N ALA A 64 -4.28 7.68 -13.24
CA ALA A 64 -2.95 8.09 -12.79
C ALA A 64 -2.39 7.14 -11.72
N THR A 65 -3.25 6.70 -10.78
CA THR A 65 -2.86 5.77 -9.70
C THR A 65 -2.44 4.42 -10.27
N VAL A 66 -3.21 3.85 -11.20
CA VAL A 66 -2.86 2.59 -11.87
C VAL A 66 -1.56 2.72 -12.66
N TRP A 67 -1.34 3.84 -13.34
CA TRP A 67 -0.08 4.09 -14.05
C TRP A 67 1.10 4.16 -13.08
N ILE A 68 1.00 4.92 -11.98
CA ILE A 68 2.07 5.00 -10.98
C ILE A 68 2.35 3.63 -10.37
N VAL A 69 1.31 2.91 -9.93
CA VAL A 69 1.45 1.59 -9.27
C VAL A 69 2.04 0.55 -10.22
N SER A 70 1.75 0.61 -11.52
CA SER A 70 2.32 -0.30 -12.51
C SER A 70 3.80 -0.02 -12.83
N HIS A 71 4.29 1.19 -12.60
CA HIS A 71 5.67 1.60 -12.91
C HIS A 71 6.62 1.59 -11.69
N VAL A 72 6.09 1.37 -10.49
CA VAL A 72 6.84 1.37 -9.23
C VAL A 72 6.88 -0.04 -8.64
N ASN A 73 8.07 -0.58 -8.39
CA ASN A 73 8.26 -1.89 -7.76
C ASN A 73 7.87 -1.83 -6.26
N ARG A 74 7.42 -2.93 -5.66
CA ARG A 74 7.07 -3.04 -4.22
C ARG A 74 8.15 -2.49 -3.28
N ARG A 75 9.44 -2.65 -3.62
CA ARG A 75 10.57 -2.08 -2.86
C ARG A 75 10.56 -0.56 -2.90
N GLN A 76 10.27 0.01 -4.06
CA GLN A 76 10.19 1.44 -4.28
C GLN A 76 8.97 2.03 -3.59
N VAL A 77 7.81 1.37 -3.66
CA VAL A 77 6.59 1.75 -2.91
C VAL A 77 6.89 1.84 -1.41
N ARG A 78 7.54 0.82 -0.82
CA ARG A 78 7.94 0.83 0.61
C ARG A 78 8.94 1.94 0.96
N GLY A 79 9.79 2.34 0.02
CA GLY A 79 10.70 3.47 0.24
C GLY A 79 10.00 4.82 0.30
N VAL A 80 8.85 4.96 -0.39
CA VAL A 80 8.07 6.20 -0.43
C VAL A 80 7.05 6.24 0.71
N PHE A 81 6.30 5.16 0.91
CA PHE A 81 5.20 5.10 1.89
C PHE A 81 5.65 4.60 3.27
N GLY A 82 6.91 4.21 3.42
CA GLY A 82 7.44 3.62 4.64
C GLY A 82 7.14 2.12 4.77
N ASP A 83 7.65 1.53 5.85
CA ASP A 83 7.32 0.17 6.22
C ASP A 83 6.05 0.13 7.09
N THR A 84 5.34 -1.00 7.05
CA THR A 84 4.11 -1.19 7.83
C THR A 84 4.35 -0.98 9.32
N ARG A 85 5.53 -1.38 9.82
CA ARG A 85 5.91 -1.19 11.22
C ARG A 85 6.08 0.30 11.55
N GLY A 86 6.80 1.07 10.74
CA GLY A 86 6.95 2.51 10.93
C GLY A 86 5.62 3.22 10.97
N ALA A 87 4.76 2.97 9.97
CA ALA A 87 3.42 3.54 9.91
C ALA A 87 2.57 3.20 11.16
N TYR A 88 2.65 1.96 11.64
CA TYR A 88 1.99 1.54 12.88
C TYR A 88 2.53 2.30 14.10
N MET A 89 3.85 2.39 14.25
CA MET A 89 4.48 3.09 15.37
C MET A 89 4.12 4.58 15.36
N ASP A 90 4.12 5.21 14.19
CA ASP A 90 3.75 6.61 14.01
C ASP A 90 2.28 6.85 14.37
N PHE A 91 1.38 5.96 13.93
CA PHE A 91 -0.04 6.01 14.28
C PHE A 91 -0.26 5.89 15.79
N VAL A 92 0.34 4.87 16.42
CA VAL A 92 0.22 4.61 17.86
C VAL A 92 0.77 5.78 18.66
N LYS A 93 1.93 6.32 18.26
CA LYS A 93 2.53 7.51 18.87
C LYS A 93 1.62 8.73 18.73
N ALA A 94 1.07 8.97 17.55
CA ALA A 94 0.16 10.08 17.30
C ALA A 94 -1.15 9.97 18.12
N LYS A 95 -1.54 8.76 18.49
CA LYS A 95 -2.72 8.49 19.34
C LYS A 95 -2.40 8.36 20.84
N GLY A 96 -1.14 8.49 21.25
CA GLY A 96 -0.72 8.31 22.64
C GLY A 96 -0.95 6.90 23.18
N LEU A 97 -1.00 5.90 22.30
CA LEU A 97 -1.19 4.49 22.67
C LEU A 97 0.17 3.82 22.88
N ALA A 98 0.18 2.70 23.62
CA ALA A 98 1.37 1.84 23.71
C ALA A 98 1.41 0.89 22.51
N PRO A 99 2.56 0.74 21.81
CA PRO A 99 2.67 -0.20 20.70
C PRO A 99 2.66 -1.63 21.23
N VAL A 100 1.73 -2.44 20.73
CA VAL A 100 1.60 -3.86 21.07
C VAL A 100 1.80 -4.66 19.78
N VAL A 101 2.97 -5.30 19.70
CA VAL A 101 3.39 -6.11 18.55
C VAL A 101 3.61 -7.53 19.02
N GLU A 102 2.98 -8.49 18.35
CA GLU A 102 3.07 -9.90 18.66
C GLU A 102 3.69 -10.63 17.48
N GLU A 103 4.73 -11.44 17.73
CA GLU A 103 5.39 -12.21 16.68
C GLU A 103 4.68 -13.57 16.55
N LEU A 104 4.13 -13.85 15.37
CA LEU A 104 3.37 -15.08 15.10
C LEU A 104 4.25 -16.19 14.52
N GLY A 105 5.57 -15.97 14.42
CA GLY A 105 6.53 -16.88 13.78
C GLY A 105 6.69 -16.62 12.27
N HIS A 106 7.69 -17.26 11.65
CA HIS A 106 7.97 -17.17 10.20
C HIS A 106 8.00 -15.73 9.62
N ASP A 107 8.67 -14.79 10.30
CA ASP A 107 8.72 -13.36 9.94
C ASP A 107 7.35 -12.65 9.87
N SER A 108 6.30 -13.24 10.45
CA SER A 108 4.98 -12.63 10.55
C SER A 108 4.79 -11.95 11.90
N ARG A 109 4.13 -10.78 11.86
CA ARG A 109 3.88 -9.95 13.05
C ARG A 109 2.45 -9.44 13.03
N LEU A 110 1.83 -9.47 14.19
CA LEU A 110 0.52 -8.90 14.46
C LEU A 110 0.70 -7.53 15.14
N PHE A 111 -0.02 -6.54 14.63
CA PHE A 111 -0.02 -5.17 15.16
C PHE A 111 -1.39 -4.89 15.77
N TRP A 112 -1.44 -4.70 17.07
CA TRP A 112 -2.69 -4.45 17.78
C TRP A 112 -3.05 -2.97 17.76
N LEU A 113 -4.26 -2.64 17.30
CA LEU A 113 -4.83 -1.30 17.37
C LEU A 113 -5.76 -1.22 18.58
N GLY A 114 -5.20 -1.03 19.77
CA GLY A 114 -5.94 -0.96 21.04
C GLY A 114 -5.53 -2.03 22.06
N PRO A 115 -6.28 -2.16 23.17
CA PRO A 115 -5.98 -3.11 24.23
C PRO A 115 -6.20 -4.56 23.77
N ARG A 116 -5.28 -5.46 24.16
CA ARG A 116 -5.31 -6.89 23.80
C ARG A 116 -6.55 -7.64 24.31
N LYS A 117 -7.15 -7.16 25.41
CA LYS A 117 -8.32 -7.77 26.08
C LYS A 117 -9.61 -7.11 25.61
N ALA A 118 -9.91 -7.20 24.31
CA ALA A 118 -11.20 -6.78 23.79
C ALA A 118 -12.12 -8.00 23.67
N GLU A 119 -13.40 -7.84 24.03
CA GLU A 119 -14.43 -8.89 23.82
C GLU A 119 -14.62 -9.22 22.32
N ARG A 120 -14.25 -8.28 21.44
CA ARG A 120 -14.32 -8.43 19.98
C ARG A 120 -13.03 -7.91 19.35
N VAL A 121 -12.44 -8.71 18.48
CA VAL A 121 -11.21 -8.36 17.75
C VAL A 121 -11.52 -8.34 16.26
N ILE A 122 -11.16 -7.25 15.57
CA ILE A 122 -11.21 -7.17 14.11
C ILE A 122 -9.82 -7.46 13.57
N LEU A 123 -9.65 -8.60 12.90
CA LEU A 123 -8.41 -8.94 12.20
C LEU A 123 -8.44 -8.33 10.80
N TYR A 124 -7.60 -7.31 10.58
CA TYR A 124 -7.42 -6.72 9.26
C TYR A 124 -6.16 -7.27 8.59
N LEU A 125 -6.36 -8.02 7.51
CA LEU A 125 -5.28 -8.49 6.63
C LEU A 125 -5.24 -7.59 5.39
N HIS A 126 -4.17 -6.82 5.24
CA HIS A 126 -3.96 -6.01 4.05
C HIS A 126 -3.78 -6.91 2.82
N GLY A 127 -4.76 -6.91 1.93
CA GLY A 127 -4.69 -7.59 0.65
C GLY A 127 -3.72 -6.89 -0.31
N THR A 128 -2.47 -7.34 -0.35
CA THR A 128 -1.71 -7.34 -1.62
C THR A 128 -1.81 -8.74 -2.18
N ALA A 129 -2.01 -8.89 -3.48
CA ALA A 129 -2.26 -10.13 -4.24
C ALA A 129 -1.19 -11.22 -4.03
N VAL A 130 -1.16 -11.77 -2.82
CA VAL A 130 -0.42 -12.94 -2.39
C VAL A 130 -1.51 -13.92 -2.02
N LYS A 131 -1.51 -15.07 -2.70
CA LYS A 131 -2.28 -16.26 -2.36
C LYS A 131 -2.24 -16.42 -0.84
N LEU A 132 -3.33 -16.08 -0.17
CA LEU A 132 -3.49 -16.36 1.24
C LEU A 132 -3.45 -17.88 1.35
N PHE A 133 -2.41 -18.40 1.98
CA PHE A 133 -2.34 -19.77 2.43
C PHE A 133 -3.33 -19.87 3.59
N THR A 134 -4.60 -20.07 3.25
CA THR A 134 -5.71 -20.21 4.19
C THR A 134 -5.80 -21.67 4.61
N GLU A 135 -4.80 -22.15 5.34
CA GLU A 135 -4.91 -23.39 6.11
C GLU A 135 -4.54 -23.01 7.55
N ASN A 136 -5.56 -22.92 8.41
CA ASN A 136 -5.47 -22.67 9.87
C ASN A 136 -5.41 -21.22 10.37
N ILE A 137 -6.39 -20.38 10.01
CA ILE A 137 -6.85 -19.32 10.91
C ILE A 137 -8.33 -19.57 11.23
N LEU A 138 -8.56 -20.55 12.11
CA LEU A 138 -9.77 -20.68 12.90
C LEU A 138 -9.46 -20.08 14.27
N LEU A 139 -9.87 -18.83 14.49
CA LEU A 139 -10.06 -18.33 15.85
C LEU A 139 -11.47 -18.76 16.28
N THR A 140 -11.59 -20.00 16.74
CA THR A 140 -12.74 -20.45 17.53
C THR A 140 -12.66 -19.78 18.89
N GLY A 141 -13.72 -19.06 19.24
CA GLY A 141 -13.89 -18.38 20.52
C GLY A 141 -15.27 -17.74 20.60
N ILE A 142 -16.31 -18.51 20.30
CA ILE A 142 -17.66 -18.27 20.78
C ILE A 142 -17.97 -19.45 21.69
N GLU A 143 -17.75 -19.25 22.98
CA GLU A 143 -18.57 -19.71 24.11
C GLU A 143 -18.04 -19.07 25.39
#